data_AF-A0A965AZ33-F1
#
_entry.id   AF-A0A965AZ33-F1
#
_cell.length_a   1.000
_cell.length_b   1.000
_cell.length_c   1.000
_cell.angle_alpha   90.00
_cell.angle_beta   90.00
_cell.angle_gamma   90.00
#
_symmetry.space_group_name_H-M   'P 1'
#
loop_
_entity.id
_entity.type
_entity.pdbx_description
1 polymer ?
#
loop_
_entity_poly.entity_id
_entity_poly.type
_entity_poly.pdbx_seq_one_letter_code
_entity_poly.pdbx_strand_id
1 'polypeptide(L)'
;FADLELHSSDATRSQQSLQPLVQERQSALITEPSVSEYAFKRDTMPARSKVLELMTRDHTILLCSHRPVLPTLLEYALEDSRFKAPSENLEPGAAWVIHSRSGVVTQVDYLEAPPTPLSLETD
;
A
#
# COMPACT_ATOMS: atom_id res chain seq x y z
N PHE A 1 -15.44 -2.05 -14.65
CA PHE A 1 -14.24 -1.45 -14.04
C PHE A 1 -13.66 -2.50 -13.10
N ALA A 2 -12.34 -2.63 -12.99
CA ALA A 2 -11.75 -3.63 -12.10
C ALA A 2 -12.15 -3.35 -10.64
N ASP A 3 -12.47 -4.40 -9.87
CA ASP A 3 -12.79 -4.28 -8.46
C ASP A 3 -11.54 -3.82 -7.70
N LEU A 4 -11.69 -2.73 -6.94
CA LEU A 4 -10.63 -2.10 -6.15
C LEU A 4 -11.05 -2.06 -4.68
N GLU A 5 -10.33 -2.76 -3.83
CA GLU A 5 -10.53 -2.73 -2.38
C GLU A 5 -9.47 -1.86 -1.72
N LEU A 6 -9.90 -1.01 -0.78
CA LEU A 6 -9.08 0.01 -0.15
C LEU A 6 -8.80 -0.35 1.30
N HIS A 7 -7.52 -0.48 1.62
CA HIS A 7 -7.02 -0.74 2.97
C HIS A 7 -6.11 0.40 3.42
N SER A 8 -6.19 0.75 4.70
CA SER A 8 -5.31 1.72 5.32
C SER A 8 -4.91 1.27 6.72
N SER A 9 -3.72 1.65 7.17
CA SER A 9 -3.42 1.72 8.60
C SER A 9 -4.45 2.59 9.34
N ASP A 10 -4.47 2.48 10.67
CA ASP A 10 -5.33 3.27 11.56
C ASP A 10 -4.91 4.74 11.72
N ALA A 11 -3.83 5.16 11.04
CA ALA A 11 -3.39 6.54 11.06
C ALA A 11 -4.27 7.44 10.20
N THR A 12 -4.74 8.55 10.81
CA THR A 12 -5.59 9.55 10.13
C THR A 12 -5.01 10.03 8.80
N ARG A 13 -3.69 10.26 8.73
CA ARG A 13 -3.01 10.69 7.49
C ARG A 13 -3.15 9.67 6.36
N SER A 14 -3.02 8.37 6.67
CA SER A 14 -3.11 7.30 5.67
C SER A 14 -4.55 7.12 5.18
N GLN A 15 -5.52 7.21 6.10
CA GLN A 15 -6.94 7.15 5.76
C GLN A 15 -7.34 8.36 4.90
N GLN A 16 -6.88 9.57 5.27
CA GLN A 16 -7.13 10.80 4.52
C GLN A 16 -6.53 10.76 3.12
N SER A 17 -5.35 10.12 2.91
CA SER A 17 -4.76 9.95 1.58
C SER A 17 -5.66 9.16 0.62
N LEU A 18 -6.50 8.26 1.13
CA LEU A 18 -7.42 7.46 0.31
C LEU A 18 -8.83 8.06 0.21
N GLN A 19 -9.14 9.08 1.00
CA GLN A 19 -10.48 9.66 1.08
C GLN A 19 -11.04 10.14 -0.28
N PRO A 20 -10.27 10.79 -1.17
CA PRO A 20 -10.78 11.16 -2.50
C PRO A 20 -11.20 9.94 -3.32
N LEU A 21 -10.43 8.85 -3.27
CA LEU A 21 -10.69 7.63 -4.01
C LEU A 21 -11.88 6.86 -3.43
N VAL A 22 -12.03 6.83 -2.11
CA VAL A 22 -13.20 6.31 -1.39
C VAL A 22 -14.49 6.99 -1.89
N GLN A 23 -14.47 8.33 -2.00
CA GLN A 23 -15.61 9.11 -2.47
C GLN A 23 -15.92 8.88 -3.95
N GLU A 24 -14.89 8.88 -4.81
CA GLU A 24 -15.04 8.67 -6.25
C GLU A 24 -15.59 7.27 -6.58
N ARG A 25 -15.11 6.25 -5.87
CA ARG A 25 -15.47 4.85 -6.12
C ARG A 25 -16.67 4.38 -5.32
N GLN A 26 -17.16 5.18 -4.37
CA GLN A 26 -18.18 4.79 -3.40
C GLN A 26 -17.84 3.47 -2.69
N SER A 27 -16.55 3.24 -2.45
CA SER A 27 -16.01 2.01 -1.86
C SER A 27 -15.84 2.16 -0.35
N ALA A 28 -15.87 1.05 0.39
CA ALA A 28 -15.49 1.06 1.80
C ALA A 28 -13.98 1.23 1.96
N LEU A 29 -13.57 1.90 3.05
CA LEU A 29 -12.19 1.92 3.51
C LEU A 29 -12.03 0.96 4.68
N ILE A 30 -11.22 -0.08 4.51
CA ILE A 30 -10.95 -1.08 5.53
C ILE A 30 -9.75 -0.61 6.35
N THR A 31 -9.92 -0.55 7.66
CA THR A 31 -8.83 -0.22 8.57
C THR A 31 -8.09 -1.49 8.94
N GLU A 32 -6.77 -1.49 8.78
CA GLU A 32 -5.84 -2.58 9.05
C GLU A 32 -4.86 -2.15 10.14
N PRO A 33 -5.21 -2.30 11.44
CA PRO A 33 -4.36 -1.84 12.54
C PRO A 33 -3.00 -2.55 12.60
N SER A 34 -2.89 -3.76 12.04
CA SER A 34 -1.65 -4.54 12.00
C SER A 34 -0.55 -3.88 11.16
N VAL A 35 -0.92 -3.03 10.20
CA VAL A 35 0.04 -2.30 9.36
C VAL A 35 0.26 -0.87 9.87
N SER A 36 -0.09 -0.56 11.11
CA SER A 36 0.28 0.69 11.74
C SER A 36 1.72 0.66 12.24
N GLU A 37 2.39 1.81 12.28
CA GLU A 37 3.76 1.89 12.80
C GLU A 37 3.87 1.38 14.24
N TYR A 38 2.85 1.65 15.07
CA TYR A 38 2.82 1.21 16.47
C TYR A 38 2.68 -0.32 16.59
N ALA A 39 1.73 -0.92 15.88
CA ALA A 39 1.53 -2.37 15.90
C ALA A 39 2.75 -3.09 15.32
N PHE A 40 3.26 -2.59 14.20
CA PHE A 40 4.40 -3.16 13.50
C PHE A 40 5.68 -3.17 14.34
N LYS A 41 5.95 -2.08 15.08
CA LYS A 41 7.10 -2.01 16.01
C LYS A 41 7.03 -3.04 17.14
N ARG A 42 5.82 -3.46 17.52
CA ARG A 42 5.60 -4.44 18.59
C ARG A 42 5.68 -5.87 18.09
N ASP A 43 5.06 -6.15 16.94
CA ASP A 43 5.05 -7.47 16.31
C ASP A 43 4.78 -7.31 14.81
N THR A 44 5.70 -7.78 13.97
CA THR A 44 5.59 -7.69 12.51
C THR A 44 4.81 -8.85 11.89
N MET A 45 4.59 -9.95 12.63
CA MET A 45 3.95 -11.17 12.11
C MET A 45 2.49 -10.98 11.68
N PRO A 46 1.66 -10.19 12.40
CA PRO A 46 0.31 -9.86 11.93
C PRO A 46 0.32 -9.10 10.60
N ALA A 47 1.30 -8.21 10.42
CA ALA A 47 1.44 -7.42 9.20
C ALA A 47 1.91 -8.29 8.01
N ARG A 48 2.84 -9.23 8.25
CA ARG A 48 3.23 -10.26 7.28
C ARG A 48 2.04 -11.11 6.84
N SER A 49 1.28 -11.62 7.82
CA SER A 49 0.11 -12.46 7.54
C SER A 49 -0.94 -11.70 6.73
N LYS A 50 -1.14 -10.42 7.05
CA LYS A 50 -2.05 -9.53 6.33
C LYS A 50 -1.60 -9.30 4.89
N VAL A 51 -0.35 -8.92 4.64
CA VAL A 51 0.09 -8.64 3.25
C VAL A 51 0.02 -9.88 2.37
N LEU A 52 0.41 -11.06 2.89
CA LEU A 52 0.31 -12.32 2.16
C LEU A 52 -1.15 -12.71 1.87
N GLU A 53 -2.06 -12.48 2.82
CA GLU A 53 -3.51 -12.68 2.61
C GLU A 53 -4.04 -11.81 1.47
N LEU A 54 -3.74 -10.51 1.49
CA LEU A 54 -4.17 -9.57 0.45
C LEU A 54 -3.69 -9.97 -0.95
N MET A 55 -2.47 -10.51 -1.07
CA MET A 55 -1.90 -10.97 -2.35
C MET A 55 -2.59 -12.21 -2.94
N THR A 56 -3.36 -12.95 -2.15
CA THR A 56 -4.10 -14.13 -2.65
C THR A 56 -5.44 -13.78 -3.28
N ARG A 57 -5.88 -12.53 -3.15
CA ARG A 57 -7.15 -12.05 -3.69
C ARG A 57 -7.10 -11.94 -5.21
N ASP A 58 -8.27 -12.13 -5.82
CA ASP A 58 -8.46 -12.16 -7.28
C ASP A 58 -8.80 -10.80 -7.89
N HIS A 59 -8.68 -9.73 -7.11
CA HIS A 59 -8.97 -8.35 -7.47
C HIS A 59 -7.90 -7.40 -6.96
N THR A 60 -7.98 -6.12 -7.36
CA THR A 60 -6.95 -5.13 -7.03
C THR A 60 -7.10 -4.65 -5.59
N ILE A 61 -5.99 -4.64 -4.86
CA ILE A 61 -5.91 -4.11 -3.50
C ILE A 61 -5.02 -2.87 -3.50
N LEU A 62 -5.48 -1.81 -2.83
CA LEU A 62 -4.64 -0.67 -2.48
C LEU A 62 -4.46 -0.64 -0.96
N LEU A 63 -3.20 -0.72 -0.51
CA LEU A 63 -2.83 -0.65 0.91
C LEU A 63 -2.03 0.62 1.19
N CYS A 64 -2.57 1.52 2.01
CA CYS A 64 -1.85 2.69 2.51
C CYS A 64 -1.32 2.47 3.94
N SER A 65 -0.04 2.70 4.16
CA SER A 65 0.60 2.52 5.47
C SER A 65 1.71 3.57 5.68
N HIS A 66 2.60 3.34 6.65
CA HIS A 66 3.65 4.23 7.07
C HIS A 66 4.97 3.89 6.37
N ARG A 67 5.79 4.91 6.10
CA ARG A 67 7.13 4.73 5.52
C ARG A 67 8.01 3.66 6.20
N PRO A 68 8.10 3.54 7.54
CA PRO A 68 8.91 2.48 8.15
C PRO A 68 8.32 1.06 8.02
N VAL A 69 7.02 0.95 7.69
CA VAL A 69 6.32 -0.33 7.60
C VAL A 69 6.38 -0.88 6.17
N LEU A 70 6.16 0.00 5.19
CA LEU A 70 6.01 -0.36 3.77
C LEU A 70 7.19 -1.17 3.18
N PRO A 71 8.48 -0.83 3.41
CA PRO A 71 9.60 -1.62 2.87
C PRO A 71 9.56 -3.08 3.33
N THR A 72 9.28 -3.30 4.61
CA THR A 72 9.22 -4.66 5.16
C THR A 72 7.99 -5.43 4.65
N LEU A 73 6.86 -4.75 4.46
CA LEU A 73 5.68 -5.38 3.82
C LEU A 73 5.99 -5.80 2.39
N LEU A 74 6.75 -5.00 1.65
CA LEU A 74 7.19 -5.34 0.31
C LEU A 74 8.14 -6.54 0.34
N GLU A 75 9.10 -6.59 1.27
CA GLU A 75 9.97 -7.75 1.45
C GLU A 75 9.16 -9.04 1.70
N TYR A 76 8.15 -8.99 2.57
CA TYR A 76 7.26 -10.13 2.80
C TYR A 76 6.47 -10.52 1.55
N ALA A 77 5.97 -9.53 0.80
CA ALA A 77 5.24 -9.78 -0.44
C ALA A 77 6.12 -10.44 -1.53
N LEU A 78 7.43 -10.22 -1.48
CA LEU A 78 8.38 -10.71 -2.47
C LEU A 78 9.19 -11.93 -2.00
N GLU A 79 8.99 -12.41 -0.77
CA GLU A 79 9.83 -13.41 -0.09
C GLU A 79 10.06 -14.69 -0.92
N ASP A 80 9.00 -15.23 -1.53
CA ASP A 80 9.06 -16.43 -2.38
C ASP A 80 9.18 -16.12 -3.88
N SER A 81 9.43 -14.86 -4.22
CA SER A 81 9.52 -14.39 -5.61
C SER A 81 10.96 -14.29 -6.09
N ARG A 82 11.14 -14.24 -7.41
CA ARG A 82 12.46 -13.90 -8.01
C ARG A 82 12.80 -12.41 -7.91
N PHE A 83 11.85 -11.58 -7.49
CA PHE A 83 12.00 -10.13 -7.42
C PHE A 83 12.60 -9.75 -6.06
N LYS A 84 13.33 -8.63 -6.04
CA LYS A 84 13.86 -8.06 -4.81
C LYS A 84 13.14 -6.74 -4.54
N ALA A 85 13.02 -6.40 -3.27
CA ALA A 85 12.55 -5.07 -2.88
C ALA A 85 13.43 -4.02 -3.59
N PRO A 86 12.84 -3.03 -4.27
CA PRO A 86 13.59 -1.93 -4.88
C PRO A 86 14.37 -1.17 -3.80
N SER A 87 15.54 -0.63 -4.17
CA SER A 87 16.37 0.15 -3.26
C SER A 87 15.84 1.57 -3.02
N GLU A 88 14.90 1.99 -3.85
CA GLU A 88 14.28 3.31 -3.84
C GLU A 88 13.44 3.49 -2.56
N ASN A 89 13.73 4.55 -1.82
CA ASN A 89 12.87 4.96 -0.71
C ASN A 89 11.53 5.44 -1.27
N LEU A 90 10.44 4.96 -0.67
CA LEU A 90 9.11 5.40 -1.03
C LEU A 90 8.88 6.84 -0.55
N GLU A 91 8.82 7.77 -1.51
CA GLU A 91 8.44 9.16 -1.24
C GLU A 91 6.94 9.25 -0.86
N PRO A 92 6.53 10.26 -0.07
CA PRO A 92 5.11 10.48 0.20
C PRO A 92 4.27 10.52 -1.07
N GLY A 93 3.27 9.64 -1.17
CA GLY A 93 2.38 9.56 -2.33
C GLY A 93 2.90 8.70 -3.49
N ALA A 94 4.14 8.20 -3.43
CA ALA A 94 4.62 7.15 -4.33
C ALA A 94 4.06 5.78 -3.90
N ALA A 95 4.16 4.78 -4.77
CA ALA A 95 3.69 3.43 -4.50
C ALA A 95 4.54 2.36 -5.20
N TRP A 96 4.52 1.13 -4.67
CA TRP A 96 4.92 -0.05 -5.44
C TRP A 96 3.68 -0.75 -5.96
N VAL A 97 3.74 -1.18 -7.22
CA VAL A 97 2.69 -1.98 -7.85
C VAL A 97 3.19 -3.41 -7.97
N ILE A 98 2.55 -4.32 -7.24
CA ILE A 98 2.90 -5.75 -7.25
C ILE A 98 1.88 -6.46 -8.12
N HIS A 99 2.34 -6.93 -9.29
CA HIS A 99 1.53 -7.78 -10.15
C HIS A 99 1.70 -9.22 -9.70
N SER A 100 0.61 -9.86 -9.30
CA SER A 100 0.61 -11.26 -8.91
C SER A 100 -0.55 -12.03 -9.53
N ARG A 101 -0.39 -13.34 -9.65
CA ARG A 101 -1.46 -14.26 -10.06
C ARG A 101 -1.47 -15.43 -9.10
N SER A 102 -2.56 -15.57 -8.32
CA SER A 102 -2.69 -16.61 -7.30
C SER A 102 -1.52 -16.59 -6.29
N GLY A 103 -1.13 -15.40 -5.82
CA GLY A 103 -0.01 -15.19 -4.91
C GLY A 103 1.39 -15.24 -5.55
N VAL A 104 1.53 -15.66 -6.81
CA VAL A 104 2.82 -15.68 -7.50
C VAL A 104 3.09 -14.33 -8.14
N VAL A 105 4.14 -13.63 -7.70
CA VAL A 105 4.55 -12.32 -8.24
C VAL A 105 5.16 -12.47 -9.63
N THR A 106 4.65 -11.69 -10.59
CA THR A 106 5.09 -11.71 -12.00
C THR A 106 5.82 -10.43 -12.41
N GLN A 107 5.59 -9.31 -11.73
CA GLN A 107 6.21 -8.01 -11.98
C GLN A 107 6.09 -7.11 -10.75
N VAL A 108 7.04 -6.20 -10.58
CA VAL A 108 7.04 -5.17 -9.54
C VAL A 108 7.45 -3.86 -10.20
N ASP A 109 6.59 -2.85 -10.10
CA ASP A 109 6.85 -1.51 -10.63
C ASP A 109 6.88 -0.47 -9.50
N TYR A 110 7.60 0.62 -9.74
CA TYR A 110 7.57 1.81 -8.90
C TYR A 110 6.70 2.88 -9.59
N LEU A 111 5.72 3.38 -8.84
CA LEU A 111 4.87 4.50 -9.24
C LEU A 111 5.36 5.74 -8.48
N GLU A 112 5.89 6.71 -9.22
CA GLU A 112 6.32 7.98 -8.67
C GLU A 112 5.15 8.74 -8.02
N ALA A 113 5.47 9.52 -6.98
CA ALA A 113 4.49 10.39 -6.35
C ALA A 113 3.92 11.39 -7.37
N PRO A 114 2.63 11.71 -7.30
CA PRO A 114 2.08 12.74 -8.15
C PRO A 114 2.82 14.06 -7.91
N PRO A 115 3.02 14.90 -8.94
CA PRO A 115 3.66 16.19 -8.76
C PRO A 115 2.87 17.01 -7.74
N THR A 116 3.58 17.70 -6.86
CA THR A 116 2.96 18.67 -5.96
C THR A 116 2.13 19.62 -6.81
N PRO A 117 0.83 19.84 -6.50
CA PRO A 117 0.03 20.82 -7.21
C PRO A 117 0.79 22.15 -7.20
N LEU A 118 0.94 22.78 -8.36
CA LEU A 118 1.45 24.14 -8.43
C LEU A 118 0.65 24.96 -7.43
N SER A 119 1.32 25.55 -6.45
CA SER A 119 0.71 26.54 -5.58
C SER A 119 0.02 27.54 -6.51
N LEU A 120 -1.30 27.64 -6.42
CA LEU A 120 -2.00 28.76 -7.05
C LEU A 120 -1.35 30.00 -6.44
N GLU A 121 -0.53 30.70 -7.24
CA GLU A 121 -0.07 32.04 -6.89
C GLU A 121 -1.35 32.85 -6.67
N THR A 122 -1.68 33.07 -5.42
CA THR A 122 -2.67 34.08 -5.04
C THR A 122 -2.01 35.42 -5.30
N ASP A 123 -2.25 35.96 -6.49
CA ASP A 123 -2.23 37.41 -6.75
C ASP A 123 -3.32 38.11 -5.93
#